data_AF-E9E8W5-F1
#
_entry.id   AF-E9E8W5-F1
#
_cell.length_a   1.000
_cell.length_b   1.000
_cell.length_c   1.000
_cell.angle_alpha   90.00
_cell.angle_beta   90.00
_cell.angle_gamma   90.00
#
_symmetry.space_group_name_H-M   'P 1'
#
loop_
_entity.id
_entity.type
_entity.pdbx_description
1 polymer ?
#
loop_
_entity_poly.entity_id
_entity_poly.type
_entity_poly.pdbx_seq_one_letter_code
_entity_poly.pdbx_strand_id
1 'polypeptide(L)'
;MPQINQFHIRPASSAGDDAQFIMAAFDSTIPYLSSIGAAGMWGEKPFSEKDGFEQETVESVHKSEREDDCLNILIAEVEQSERPPTRVGLAMTREDSLPAYITEREEMKPEVDQAKQFIFLEVVISDYRTTPLHKGAGAALIEAIKRRGREENKDTLYVDCWAGNDGKLNR
;
A
#
# COMPACT_ATOMS: atom_id res chain seq x y z
N MET A 1 -13.11 -25.15 8.09
CA MET A 1 -13.46 -23.78 7.66
C MET A 1 -12.19 -22.95 7.71
N PRO A 2 -11.87 -22.09 6.73
CA PRO A 2 -10.72 -21.21 6.87
C PRO A 2 -10.99 -20.27 8.04
N GLN A 3 -10.05 -20.20 8.97
CA GLN A 3 -10.10 -19.25 10.08
C GLN A 3 -10.17 -17.85 9.46
N ILE A 4 -11.24 -17.11 9.76
CA ILE A 4 -11.32 -15.70 9.40
C ILE A 4 -10.24 -15.01 10.20
N ASN A 5 -9.12 -14.69 9.56
CA ASN A 5 -8.10 -13.87 10.20
C ASN A 5 -8.73 -12.51 10.47
N GLN A 6 -8.95 -12.19 11.73
CA GLN A 6 -9.44 -10.89 12.13
C GLN A 6 -8.29 -9.89 11.96
N PHE A 7 -8.37 -9.07 10.90
CA PHE A 7 -7.38 -8.04 10.64
C PHE A 7 -7.64 -6.82 11.53
N HIS A 8 -6.60 -6.37 12.22
CA HIS A 8 -6.55 -5.06 12.86
C HIS A 8 -5.83 -4.09 11.93
N ILE A 9 -6.48 -2.97 11.59
CA ILE A 9 -5.89 -1.95 10.70
C ILE A 9 -5.56 -0.72 11.54
N ARG A 10 -4.31 -0.27 11.46
CA ARG A 10 -3.84 0.93 12.17
C ARG A 10 -2.96 1.81 11.26
N PRO A 11 -2.80 3.10 11.57
CA PRO A 11 -1.77 3.93 10.94
C PRO A 11 -0.37 3.34 11.16
N ALA A 12 0.53 3.56 10.21
CA ALA A 12 1.96 3.35 10.42
C ALA A 12 2.48 4.35 11.45
N SER A 13 3.54 3.99 12.16
CA SER A 13 4.17 4.89 13.13
C SER A 13 5.70 4.92 13.05
N SER A 14 6.26 6.12 13.21
CA SER A 14 7.71 6.34 13.29
C SER A 14 8.30 6.01 14.66
N ALA A 15 7.45 5.82 15.69
CA ALA A 15 7.90 5.43 17.03
C ALA A 15 8.33 3.95 17.11
N GLY A 16 7.94 3.14 16.12
CA GLY A 16 8.26 1.72 16.03
C GLY A 16 9.19 1.38 14.87
N ASP A 17 9.06 0.15 14.38
CA ASP A 17 9.84 -0.41 13.28
C ASP A 17 9.00 -0.58 12.00
N ASP A 18 7.95 0.24 11.83
CA ASP A 18 7.06 0.12 10.67
C ASP A 18 7.75 0.45 9.35
N ALA A 19 8.73 1.38 9.33
CA ALA A 19 9.53 1.63 8.13
C ALA A 19 10.30 0.36 7.70
N GLN A 20 10.90 -0.35 8.65
CA GLN A 20 11.62 -1.60 8.41
C GLN A 20 10.66 -2.71 7.97
N PHE A 21 9.47 -2.79 8.57
CA PHE A 21 8.43 -3.69 8.12
C PHE A 21 8.01 -3.41 6.68
N ILE A 22 7.74 -2.14 6.33
CA ILE A 22 7.32 -1.72 4.99
C ILE A 22 8.37 -2.15 3.97
N MET A 23 9.64 -1.78 4.18
CA MET A 23 10.73 -2.17 3.26
C MET A 23 10.78 -3.67 3.02
N ALA A 24 10.70 -4.45 4.09
CA ALA A 24 10.80 -5.89 3.98
C ALA A 24 9.54 -6.56 3.41
N ALA A 25 8.37 -5.90 3.47
CA ALA A 25 7.15 -6.34 2.78
C ALA A 25 7.21 -6.03 1.26
N PHE A 26 7.80 -4.91 0.85
CA PHE A 26 8.12 -4.65 -0.55
C PHE A 26 9.06 -5.72 -1.11
N ASP A 27 10.16 -5.98 -0.41
CA ASP A 27 11.15 -6.99 -0.84
C ASP A 27 10.54 -8.38 -0.95
N SER A 28 9.65 -8.76 -0.02
CA SER A 28 9.01 -10.08 -0.05
C SER A 28 8.10 -10.31 -1.26
N THR A 29 7.67 -9.23 -1.91
CA THR A 29 6.80 -9.31 -3.10
C THR A 29 7.59 -9.61 -4.37
N ILE A 30 8.88 -9.24 -4.44
CA ILE A 30 9.70 -9.39 -5.65
C ILE A 30 9.83 -10.87 -6.09
N PRO A 31 10.21 -11.83 -5.22
CA PRO A 31 10.28 -13.24 -5.62
C PRO A 31 8.93 -13.80 -6.10
N TYR A 32 7.82 -13.36 -5.49
CA TYR A 32 6.50 -13.79 -5.90
C TYR A 32 6.14 -13.26 -7.29
N LEU A 33 6.34 -11.96 -7.56
CA LEU A 33 6.10 -11.38 -8.89
C LEU A 33 6.92 -12.09 -9.97
N SER A 34 8.20 -12.37 -9.70
CA SER A 34 9.03 -13.17 -10.62
C SER A 34 8.48 -14.57 -10.84
N SER A 35 7.99 -15.25 -9.79
CA SER A 35 7.44 -16.60 -9.89
C SER A 35 6.19 -16.70 -10.78
N ILE A 36 5.44 -15.61 -10.93
CA ILE A 36 4.23 -15.54 -11.77
C ILE A 36 4.46 -14.82 -13.12
N GLY A 37 5.72 -14.49 -13.47
CA GLY A 37 6.05 -13.78 -14.71
C GLY A 37 5.70 -12.29 -14.70
N ALA A 38 5.45 -11.70 -13.53
CA ALA A 38 5.08 -10.29 -13.34
C ALA A 38 6.27 -9.40 -12.89
N ALA A 39 7.51 -9.86 -13.07
CA ALA A 39 8.71 -9.09 -12.72
C ALA A 39 8.78 -7.71 -13.40
N GLY A 40 8.16 -7.54 -14.57
CA GLY A 40 8.08 -6.25 -15.27
C GLY A 40 7.37 -5.14 -14.50
N MET A 41 6.63 -5.46 -13.44
CA MET A 41 5.94 -4.47 -12.59
C MET A 41 6.93 -3.63 -11.77
N TRP A 42 7.85 -4.28 -11.05
CA TRP A 42 8.75 -3.63 -10.07
C TRP A 42 10.23 -4.00 -10.21
N GLY A 43 10.55 -4.84 -11.19
CA GLY A 43 11.88 -5.40 -11.44
C GLY A 43 12.19 -6.62 -10.57
N GLU A 44 13.42 -7.10 -10.68
CA GLU A 44 13.93 -8.26 -9.94
C GLU A 44 14.79 -7.87 -8.73
N LYS A 45 15.21 -6.61 -8.67
CA LYS A 45 16.03 -6.09 -7.57
C LYS A 45 15.12 -5.76 -6.37
N PRO A 46 15.42 -6.27 -5.16
CA PRO A 46 14.74 -5.85 -3.93
C PRO A 46 14.72 -4.33 -3.80
N PHE A 47 13.65 -3.80 -3.23
CA PHE A 47 13.51 -2.36 -3.04
C PHE A 47 14.51 -1.81 -2.02
N SER A 48 14.82 -2.56 -0.96
CA SER A 48 15.83 -2.16 0.02
C SER A 48 17.24 -1.99 -0.56
N GLU A 49 17.51 -2.59 -1.72
CA GLU A 49 18.78 -2.42 -2.43
C GLU A 49 18.76 -1.24 -3.42
N LYS A 50 17.61 -0.59 -3.65
CA LYS A 50 17.49 0.59 -4.53
C LYS A 50 17.92 1.83 -3.76
N ASP A 51 18.77 2.64 -4.39
CA ASP A 51 19.30 3.87 -3.80
C ASP A 51 18.15 4.80 -3.40
N GLY A 52 18.16 5.31 -2.17
CA GLY A 52 17.17 6.25 -1.65
C GLY A 52 15.92 5.61 -1.04
N PHE A 53 15.63 4.34 -1.31
CA PHE A 53 14.35 3.73 -0.90
C PHE A 53 14.16 3.66 0.61
N GLU A 54 15.24 3.40 1.36
CA GLU A 54 15.19 3.39 2.83
C GLU A 54 14.85 4.78 3.38
N GLN A 55 15.55 5.81 2.92
CA GLN A 55 15.34 7.19 3.35
C GLN A 55 13.91 7.65 3.00
N GLU A 56 13.46 7.39 1.78
CA GLU A 56 12.11 7.71 1.32
C GLU A 56 11.03 6.99 2.13
N THR A 57 11.25 5.72 2.51
CA THR A 57 10.30 4.96 3.34
C THR A 57 10.18 5.56 4.73
N VAL A 58 11.31 5.89 5.37
CA VAL A 58 11.34 6.55 6.69
C VAL A 58 10.63 7.90 6.64
N GLU A 59 10.94 8.72 5.63
CA GLU A 59 10.28 10.01 5.42
C GLU A 59 8.78 9.87 5.17
N SER A 60 8.36 8.84 4.43
CA SER A 60 6.96 8.57 4.13
C SER A 60 6.17 8.21 5.39
N VAL A 61 6.76 7.43 6.31
CA VAL A 61 6.13 7.14 7.61
C VAL A 61 5.99 8.43 8.43
N HIS A 62 7.03 9.26 8.51
CA HIS A 62 6.94 10.55 9.21
C HIS A 62 5.90 11.49 8.61
N LYS A 63 5.82 11.58 7.27
CA LYS A 63 4.79 12.35 6.58
C LYS A 63 3.40 11.83 6.91
N SER A 64 3.22 10.51 6.96
CA SER A 64 1.91 9.89 7.24
C SER A 64 1.37 10.11 8.66
N GLU A 65 2.21 10.52 9.61
CA GLU A 65 1.79 10.88 10.96
C GLU A 65 1.36 12.35 11.08
N ARG A 66 1.61 13.17 10.06
CA ARG A 66 1.29 14.59 10.08
C ARG A 66 -0.14 14.83 9.61
N GLU A 67 -0.91 15.56 10.41
CA GLU A 67 -2.29 15.94 10.07
C GLU A 67 -2.38 16.85 8.82
N ASP A 68 -1.29 17.54 8.47
CA ASP A 68 -1.24 18.49 7.34
C ASP A 68 -0.69 17.88 6.04
N ASP A 69 -0.34 16.59 6.03
CA ASP A 69 0.13 15.89 4.83
C ASP A 69 -1.01 15.12 4.16
N CYS A 70 -0.91 14.95 2.84
CA CYS A 70 -1.87 14.15 2.07
C CYS A 70 -1.60 12.65 2.17
N LEU A 71 -0.37 12.24 2.51
CA LEU A 71 0.04 10.85 2.55
C LEU A 71 -0.50 10.18 3.81
N ASN A 72 -1.06 8.99 3.65
CA ASN A 72 -1.48 8.13 4.74
C ASN A 72 -0.98 6.71 4.49
N ILE A 73 -0.48 6.06 5.53
CA ILE A 73 -0.02 4.66 5.47
C ILE A 73 -0.77 3.86 6.53
N LEU A 74 -1.41 2.78 6.10
CA LEU A 74 -2.11 1.84 6.97
C LEU A 74 -1.37 0.51 6.98
N ILE A 75 -1.27 -0.09 8.16
CA ILE A 75 -0.69 -1.40 8.41
C ILE A 75 -1.82 -2.37 8.80
N ALA A 76 -1.83 -3.54 8.17
CA ALA A 76 -2.71 -4.64 8.54
C ALA A 76 -1.97 -5.60 9.46
N GLU A 77 -2.59 -5.95 10.59
CA GLU A 77 -2.07 -6.87 11.59
C GLU A 77 -3.06 -8.02 11.85
N VAL A 78 -2.52 -9.16 12.24
CA VAL A 78 -3.30 -10.30 12.74
C VAL A 78 -2.88 -10.57 14.17
N GLU A 79 -3.85 -10.59 15.08
CA GLU A 79 -3.62 -10.95 16.47
C GLU A 79 -3.14 -12.39 16.59
N GLN A 80 -2.24 -12.63 17.55
CA GLN A 80 -1.76 -13.95 17.90
C GLN A 80 -1.95 -14.14 19.41
N SER A 81 -2.47 -15.30 19.83
CA SER A 81 -2.86 -15.53 21.23
C SER A 81 -1.70 -15.40 22.23
N GLU A 82 -0.47 -15.71 21.82
CA GLU A 82 0.72 -15.75 22.70
C GLU A 82 1.91 -14.95 22.16
N ARG A 83 1.70 -14.13 21.13
CA ARG A 83 2.76 -13.36 20.46
C ARG A 83 2.27 -11.96 20.15
N PRO A 84 3.18 -10.99 19.98
CA PRO A 84 2.81 -9.70 19.41
C PRO A 84 2.04 -9.90 18.08
N PRO A 85 1.13 -8.97 17.73
CA PRO A 85 0.46 -8.99 16.44
C PRO A 85 1.46 -9.11 15.29
N THR A 86 1.14 -9.95 14.31
CA THR A 86 1.95 -10.03 13.09
C THR A 86 1.43 -9.02 12.10
N ARG A 87 2.30 -8.12 11.62
CA ARG A 87 2.01 -7.25 10.48
C ARG A 87 2.06 -8.08 9.21
N VAL A 88 1.02 -8.00 8.39
CA VAL A 88 0.79 -8.90 7.25
C VAL A 88 0.58 -8.17 5.92
N GLY A 89 0.48 -6.85 5.95
CA GLY A 89 0.36 -6.03 4.74
C GLY A 89 0.30 -4.55 5.07
N LEU A 90 0.34 -3.74 4.02
CA LEU A 90 0.23 -2.28 4.13
C LEU A 90 -0.51 -1.69 2.93
N ALA A 91 -1.02 -0.48 3.11
CA ALA A 91 -1.51 0.36 2.02
C ALA A 91 -1.00 1.79 2.18
N MET A 92 -0.68 2.45 1.06
CA MET A 92 -0.32 3.86 1.00
C MET A 92 -1.36 4.59 0.16
N THR A 93 -1.86 5.70 0.68
CA THR A 93 -2.91 6.51 0.04
C THR A 93 -2.58 7.98 0.09
N ARG A 94 -3.10 8.76 -0.86
CA ARG A 94 -3.07 10.22 -0.87
C ARG A 94 -4.47 10.80 -0.83
N GLU A 95 -4.71 11.76 0.05
CA GLU A 95 -5.97 12.49 0.11
C GLU A 95 -5.93 13.74 -0.78
N ASP A 96 -6.93 13.90 -1.66
CA ASP A 96 -7.09 15.04 -2.57
C ASP A 96 -5.80 15.41 -3.35
N SER A 97 -4.95 14.42 -3.59
CA SER A 97 -3.64 14.59 -4.22
C SER A 97 -3.28 13.35 -5.04
N LEU A 98 -2.63 13.57 -6.17
CA LEU A 98 -2.16 12.54 -7.08
C LEU A 98 -0.62 12.56 -7.13
N PRO A 99 0.04 11.40 -7.32
CA PRO A 99 1.49 11.35 -7.51
C PRO A 99 1.98 12.14 -8.73
N ALA A 100 3.22 12.63 -8.67
CA ALA A 100 3.82 13.44 -9.74
C ALA A 100 3.81 12.74 -11.11
N TYR A 101 4.03 11.42 -11.14
CA TYR A 101 4.03 10.65 -12.39
C TYR A 101 2.65 10.58 -13.08
N ILE A 102 1.58 11.00 -12.40
CA ILE A 102 0.23 11.20 -12.96
C ILE A 102 0.04 12.68 -13.34
N THR A 103 0.33 13.61 -12.43
CA THR A 103 0.06 15.04 -12.63
C THR A 103 0.96 15.69 -13.68
N GLU A 104 2.14 15.13 -13.94
CA GLU A 104 3.07 15.59 -14.98
C GLU A 104 2.74 15.06 -16.38
N ARG A 105 1.74 14.17 -16.51
CA ARG A 105 1.29 13.65 -17.80
C ARG A 105 0.22 14.55 -18.40
N GLU A 106 0.51 15.15 -19.55
CA GLU A 106 -0.44 16.03 -20.24
C GLU A 106 -1.74 15.29 -20.62
N GLU A 107 -1.64 14.01 -20.96
CA GLU A 107 -2.80 13.18 -21.29
C GLU A 107 -3.75 12.94 -20.11
N MET A 108 -3.27 13.07 -18.86
CA MET A 108 -4.07 12.89 -17.64
C MET A 108 -4.66 14.19 -17.10
N LYS A 109 -4.31 15.34 -17.70
CA LYS A 109 -4.72 16.66 -17.23
C LYS A 109 -6.24 16.80 -17.08
N PRO A 110 -7.08 16.31 -18.03
CA PRO A 110 -8.54 16.39 -17.88
C PRO A 110 -9.04 15.67 -16.62
N GLU A 111 -8.51 14.48 -16.33
CA GLU A 111 -8.87 13.67 -15.17
C GLU A 111 -8.36 14.31 -13.87
N VAL A 112 -7.12 14.81 -13.87
CA VAL A 112 -6.51 15.51 -12.72
C VAL A 112 -7.31 16.77 -12.36
N ASP A 113 -7.65 17.61 -13.34
CA ASP A 113 -8.37 18.88 -13.11
C ASP A 113 -9.81 18.66 -12.62
N GLN A 114 -10.40 17.50 -12.92
CA GLN A 114 -11.75 17.12 -12.52
C GLN A 114 -11.81 16.38 -11.19
N ALA A 115 -10.71 15.76 -10.74
CA ALA A 115 -10.66 15.00 -9.51
C ALA A 115 -10.86 15.92 -8.29
N LYS A 116 -11.87 15.60 -7.47
CA LYS A 116 -12.21 16.33 -6.25
C LYS A 116 -12.64 15.33 -5.18
N GLN A 117 -12.40 15.66 -3.90
CA GLN A 117 -12.89 14.89 -2.76
C GLN A 117 -12.58 13.40 -2.89
N PHE A 118 -11.32 13.06 -3.12
CA PHE A 118 -10.90 11.69 -3.43
C PHE A 118 -9.79 11.18 -2.52
N ILE A 119 -9.67 9.86 -2.51
CA ILE A 119 -8.48 9.16 -2.04
C ILE A 119 -7.84 8.49 -3.26
N PHE A 120 -6.54 8.62 -3.41
CA PHE A 120 -5.76 7.86 -4.38
C PHE A 120 -5.03 6.72 -3.67
N LEU A 121 -5.29 5.48 -4.06
CA LEU A 121 -4.60 4.30 -3.58
C LEU A 121 -3.33 4.08 -4.39
N GLU A 122 -2.18 4.43 -3.81
CA GLU A 122 -0.89 4.39 -4.49
C GLU A 122 -0.24 3.00 -4.40
N VAL A 123 -0.33 2.36 -3.23
CA VAL A 123 0.25 1.03 -3.00
C VAL A 123 -0.66 0.19 -2.12
N VAL A 124 -0.78 -1.11 -2.44
CA VAL A 124 -1.24 -2.15 -1.51
C VAL A 124 -0.31 -3.34 -1.62
N ILE A 125 0.22 -3.80 -0.48
CA ILE A 125 1.14 -4.93 -0.40
C ILE A 125 0.66 -5.92 0.65
N SER A 126 0.77 -7.21 0.30
CA SER A 126 0.68 -8.33 1.24
C SER A 126 2.09 -8.84 1.51
N ASP A 127 2.44 -9.04 2.78
CA ASP A 127 3.77 -9.52 3.13
C ASP A 127 3.87 -11.04 2.98
N TYR A 128 4.50 -11.49 1.88
CA TYR A 128 4.63 -12.91 1.53
C TYR A 128 5.39 -13.75 2.57
N ARG A 129 6.20 -13.13 3.43
CA ARG A 129 6.90 -13.81 4.54
C ARG A 129 5.92 -14.35 5.59
N THR A 130 4.71 -13.81 5.64
CA THR A 130 3.70 -14.15 6.66
C THR A 130 2.68 -15.17 6.18
N THR A 131 2.90 -15.83 5.04
CA THR A 131 1.98 -16.84 4.50
C THR A 131 1.63 -17.90 5.55
N PRO A 132 0.34 -18.25 5.76
CA PRO A 132 -0.85 -17.82 5.02
C PRO A 132 -1.57 -16.58 5.61
N LEU A 133 -1.02 -15.93 6.62
CA LEU A 133 -1.71 -14.92 7.44
C LEU A 133 -2.15 -13.68 6.64
N HIS A 134 -1.38 -13.28 5.63
CA HIS A 134 -1.70 -12.13 4.77
C HIS A 134 -2.91 -12.32 3.85
N LYS A 135 -3.42 -13.54 3.68
CA LYS A 135 -4.55 -13.80 2.79
C LYS A 135 -5.79 -13.04 3.25
N GLY A 136 -6.21 -12.05 2.46
CA GLY A 136 -7.33 -11.16 2.76
C GLY A 136 -6.93 -9.80 3.32
N ALA A 137 -5.66 -9.56 3.63
CA ALA A 137 -5.17 -8.28 4.16
C ALA A 137 -5.45 -7.12 3.20
N GLY A 138 -5.23 -7.31 1.89
CA GLY A 138 -5.54 -6.29 0.88
C GLY A 138 -7.02 -5.88 0.88
N ALA A 139 -7.94 -6.84 1.01
CA ALA A 139 -9.37 -6.55 1.09
C ALA A 139 -9.71 -5.79 2.37
N ALA A 140 -9.13 -6.17 3.51
CA ALA A 140 -9.32 -5.47 4.78
C ALA A 140 -8.78 -4.03 4.75
N LEU A 141 -7.61 -3.81 4.13
CA LEU A 141 -7.03 -2.48 3.93
C LEU A 141 -7.91 -1.60 3.06
N ILE A 142 -8.40 -2.11 1.92
CA ILE A 142 -9.30 -1.36 1.02
C ILE A 142 -10.61 -1.00 1.74
N GLU A 143 -11.19 -1.90 2.52
CA GLU A 143 -12.39 -1.58 3.30
C GLU A 143 -12.13 -0.52 4.38
N ALA A 144 -10.95 -0.53 5.02
CA ALA A 144 -10.55 0.52 5.95
C ALA A 144 -10.41 1.88 5.24
N ILE A 145 -9.78 1.92 4.06
CA ILE A 145 -9.63 3.14 3.24
C ILE A 145 -11.00 3.68 2.83
N LYS A 146 -11.91 2.82 2.35
CA LYS A 146 -13.27 3.22 1.96
C LYS A 146 -14.07 3.77 3.14
N ARG A 147 -13.89 3.22 4.35
CA ARG A 147 -14.53 3.73 5.57
C ARG A 147 -14.01 5.11 5.91
N ARG A 148 -12.68 5.30 5.93
CA ARG A 148 -12.05 6.60 6.15
C ARG A 148 -12.53 7.64 5.14
N GLY A 149 -12.54 7.30 3.85
CA GLY A 149 -13.06 8.19 2.81
C GLY A 149 -14.49 8.64 3.07
N ARG A 150 -15.38 7.75 3.54
CA ARG A 150 -16.74 8.14 3.93
C ARG A 150 -16.77 9.08 5.15
N GLU A 151 -15.92 8.85 6.14
CA GLU A 151 -15.80 9.70 7.34
C GLU A 151 -15.27 11.10 6.99
N GLU A 152 -14.43 11.19 5.95
CA GLU A 152 -13.80 12.43 5.46
C GLU A 152 -14.54 13.07 4.27
N ASN A 153 -15.75 12.61 3.95
CA ASN A 153 -16.58 13.11 2.84
C ASN A 153 -15.90 13.04 1.47
N LYS A 154 -15.11 11.98 1.24
CA LYS A 154 -14.55 11.62 -0.06
C LYS A 154 -15.58 10.81 -0.85
N ASP A 155 -15.76 11.12 -2.13
CA ASP A 155 -16.73 10.47 -3.02
C ASP A 155 -16.09 9.35 -3.87
N THR A 156 -14.78 9.40 -4.07
CA THR A 156 -14.07 8.57 -5.04
C THR A 156 -12.79 7.97 -4.46
N LEU A 157 -12.57 6.69 -4.75
CA LEU A 157 -11.29 6.01 -4.55
C LEU A 157 -10.65 5.72 -5.93
N TYR A 158 -9.61 6.46 -6.27
CA TYR A 158 -8.82 6.24 -7.48
C TYR A 158 -7.68 5.26 -7.20
N VAL A 159 -7.23 4.59 -8.26
CA VAL A 159 -6.07 3.70 -8.26
C VAL A 159 -5.53 3.67 -9.69
N ASP A 160 -4.23 3.48 -9.85
CA ASP A 160 -3.64 3.07 -11.12
C ASP A 160 -3.20 1.61 -11.07
N CYS A 161 -2.91 1.03 -12.22
CA CYS A 161 -2.36 -0.31 -12.25
C CYS A 161 -1.42 -0.46 -13.43
N TRP A 162 -0.32 -1.16 -13.21
CA TRP A 162 0.52 -1.64 -14.28
C TRP A 162 -0.27 -2.63 -15.15
N ALA A 163 -0.53 -2.26 -16.40
CA ALA A 163 -1.31 -3.06 -17.34
C ALA A 163 -0.53 -4.25 -17.94
N GLY A 164 0.53 -4.72 -17.29
CA GLY A 164 1.39 -5.78 -17.79
C GLY A 164 0.69 -7.13 -17.98
N ASN A 165 1.47 -8.18 -18.31
CA ASN A 165 0.94 -9.53 -18.53
C ASN A 165 -0.17 -9.57 -19.61
N ASP A 166 0.06 -8.94 -20.76
CA ASP A 166 -0.94 -8.76 -21.84
C ASP A 166 -2.25 -8.10 -21.38
N GLY A 167 -2.19 -7.19 -20.40
CA GLY A 167 -3.38 -6.55 -19.82
C GLY A 167 -4.17 -7.45 -18.86
N LYS A 168 -3.60 -8.57 -18.42
CA LYS A 168 -4.26 -9.51 -17.49
C LYS A 168 -3.87 -9.22 -16.06
N LEU A 169 -4.84 -9.35 -15.16
CA LEU A 169 -4.60 -9.34 -13.72
C LEU A 169 -3.72 -10.52 -13.30
N ASN A 170 -2.80 -10.27 -12.38
CA ASN A 170 -2.02 -11.31 -11.69
C ASN A 170 -3.00 -12.23 -10.93
N ARG A 171 -2.88 -13.54 -11.13
CA ARG A 171 -3.76 -14.56 -10.53
C ARG A 171 -3.10 -15.27 -9.36
#